data_AF-A0A949JTQ4-F1
#
_entry.id   AF-A0A949JTQ4-F1
#
_cell.length_a   1.000
_cell.length_b   1.000
_cell.length_c   1.000
_cell.angle_alpha   90.00
_cell.angle_beta   90.00
_cell.angle_gamma   90.00
#
_symmetry.space_group_name_H-M   'P 1'
#
loop_
_entity.id
_entity.type
_entity.pdbx_description
1 polymer ?
#
loop_
_entity_poly.entity_id
_entity_poly.type
_entity_poly.pdbx_seq_one_letter_code
_entity_poly.pdbx_strand_id
1 'polypeptide(L)'
;MKYGFSLLVAALLLTGCLSVDTTIELNRDGSGRLDIVYEIDAELYDLGVFDDTDNALPVPISRDQFEDTVERIPGLRLRRYRVREDVGVVTVSARLLFDSVDALNAWYGGGSEAISVTDEGESTLWRQLLYPGGGGAGEVGTALGDSLQGYRISYRLEPPSGVISAGIGGISDDGKAAFVEISLEEIATAEAPSYWEVRW
;
A
#
# COMPACT_ATOMS: atom_id res chain seq x y z
N MET A 1 21.11 -35.77 -33.75
CA MET A 1 21.58 -34.42 -33.36
C MET A 1 20.89 -33.39 -34.23
N LYS A 2 19.93 -32.64 -33.67
CA LYS A 2 19.39 -31.42 -34.26
C LYS A 2 19.34 -30.39 -33.15
N TYR A 3 20.18 -29.36 -33.27
CA TYR A 3 20.18 -28.19 -32.41
C TYR A 3 18.95 -27.35 -32.72
N GLY A 4 18.19 -27.00 -31.69
CA GLY A 4 17.03 -26.13 -31.76
C GLY A 4 16.92 -25.36 -30.45
N PHE A 5 18.00 -24.67 -30.09
CA PHE A 5 18.08 -23.78 -28.94
C PHE A 5 17.30 -22.51 -29.28
N SER A 6 15.98 -22.55 -29.06
CA SER A 6 15.06 -21.44 -29.22
C SER A 6 15.23 -20.48 -28.03
N LEU A 7 16.36 -19.76 -28.04
CA LEU A 7 16.68 -18.69 -27.10
C LEU A 7 16.00 -17.40 -27.57
N LEU A 8 14.70 -17.24 -27.34
CA LEU A 8 14.02 -15.96 -27.54
C LEU A 8 12.68 -15.85 -26.79
N VAL A 9 12.68 -16.09 -25.47
CA VAL A 9 11.54 -15.72 -24.60
C VAL A 9 12.10 -15.21 -23.28
N ALA A 10 12.66 -14.00 -23.31
CA ALA A 10 12.97 -13.19 -22.13
C ALA A 10 12.87 -11.70 -22.49
N ALA A 11 11.87 -11.36 -23.29
CA ALA A 11 11.49 -9.97 -23.52
C ALA A 11 10.83 -9.46 -22.23
N LEU A 12 11.64 -8.75 -21.44
CA LEU A 12 11.28 -7.61 -20.62
C LEU A 12 9.80 -7.50 -20.23
N LEU A 13 9.45 -8.08 -19.07
CA LEU A 13 8.32 -7.64 -18.25
C LEU A 13 8.80 -6.51 -17.31
N LEU A 14 9.37 -5.44 -17.87
CA LEU A 14 9.86 -4.25 -17.17
C LEU A 14 8.84 -3.11 -17.32
N THR A 15 7.60 -3.32 -16.88
CA THR A 15 6.55 -2.29 -16.96
C THR A 15 5.75 -2.19 -15.67
N GLY A 16 6.45 -1.98 -14.55
CA GLY A 16 5.85 -1.49 -13.31
C GLY A 16 6.85 -0.54 -12.67
N CYS A 17 6.68 0.76 -12.88
CA CYS A 17 7.67 1.76 -12.46
C CYS A 17 7.62 2.06 -10.95
N LEU A 18 6.54 1.70 -10.26
CA LEU A 18 6.47 1.69 -8.80
C LEU A 18 5.26 0.86 -8.33
N SER A 19 5.43 0.07 -7.28
CA SER A 19 4.32 -0.54 -6.55
C SER A 19 4.44 -0.34 -5.05
N VAL A 20 3.29 -0.28 -4.40
CA VAL A 20 3.18 -0.24 -2.93
C VAL A 20 2.32 -1.38 -2.47
N ASP A 21 2.90 -2.34 -1.76
CA ASP A 21 2.18 -3.46 -1.18
C ASP A 21 2.08 -3.27 0.33
N THR A 22 0.85 -3.19 0.83
CA THR A 22 0.53 -2.97 2.23
C THR A 22 -0.20 -4.17 2.79
N THR A 23 0.34 -4.81 3.83
CA THR A 23 -0.32 -5.90 4.56
C THR A 23 -0.53 -5.52 6.02
N ILE A 24 -1.78 -5.57 6.46
CA ILE A 24 -2.18 -5.34 7.85
C ILE A 24 -2.60 -6.67 8.45
N GLU A 25 -1.93 -7.09 9.52
CA GLU A 25 -2.40 -8.18 10.38
C GLU A 25 -2.96 -7.54 11.65
N LEU A 26 -4.22 -7.82 11.95
CA LEU A 26 -4.96 -7.24 13.08
C LEU A 26 -5.22 -8.29 14.15
N ASN A 27 -4.90 -7.95 15.40
CA ASN A 27 -5.22 -8.75 16.58
C ASN A 27 -6.59 -8.39 17.16
N ARG A 28 -7.14 -9.28 18.00
CA ARG A 28 -8.45 -9.08 18.65
C ARG A 28 -8.53 -7.85 19.55
N ASP A 29 -7.40 -7.38 20.06
CA ASP A 29 -7.32 -6.19 20.92
C ASP A 29 -7.13 -4.89 20.13
N GLY A 30 -7.12 -4.96 18.79
CA GLY A 30 -6.91 -3.80 17.92
C GLY A 30 -5.44 -3.45 17.68
N SER A 31 -4.49 -4.17 18.27
CA SER A 31 -3.06 -4.08 17.94
C SER A 31 -2.73 -4.90 16.69
N GLY A 32 -1.50 -4.81 16.18
CA GLY A 32 -1.11 -5.59 15.01
C GLY A 32 0.22 -5.24 14.40
N ARG A 33 0.43 -5.67 13.15
CA ARG A 33 1.57 -5.25 12.33
C ARG A 33 1.11 -4.71 10.98
N LEU A 34 1.88 -3.75 10.51
CA LEU A 34 1.80 -3.19 9.16
C LEU A 34 3.10 -3.54 8.45
N ASP A 35 3.03 -4.36 7.42
CA ASP A 35 4.12 -4.61 6.48
C ASP A 35 3.92 -3.73 5.24
N ILE A 36 4.95 -3.01 4.85
CA ILE A 36 4.95 -2.13 3.68
C ILE A 36 6.12 -2.52 2.80
N VAL A 37 5.87 -2.69 1.51
CA VAL A 37 6.89 -2.94 0.50
C VAL A 37 6.71 -1.93 -0.62
N TYR A 38 7.75 -1.14 -0.88
CA TYR A 38 7.86 -0.28 -2.04
C TYR A 38 8.79 -0.96 -3.04
N GLU A 39 8.34 -1.07 -4.29
CA GLU A 39 9.22 -1.35 -5.43
C GLU A 39 9.36 -0.05 -6.21
N ILE A 40 10.58 0.44 -6.40
CA ILE A 40 10.89 1.75 -6.98
C ILE A 40 11.89 1.54 -8.11
N ASP A 41 11.75 2.26 -9.22
CA ASP A 41 12.78 2.30 -10.26
C ASP A 41 14.15 2.72 -9.68
N ALA A 42 15.19 1.97 -10.01
CA ALA A 42 16.53 2.21 -9.44
C ALA A 42 17.13 3.55 -9.86
N GLU A 43 16.85 4.02 -11.08
CA GLU A 43 17.34 5.33 -11.54
C GLU A 43 16.65 6.46 -10.76
N LEU A 44 15.34 6.35 -10.51
CA LEU A 44 14.61 7.33 -9.70
C LEU A 44 15.08 7.37 -8.24
N TYR A 45 15.39 6.20 -7.67
CA TYR A 45 15.94 6.09 -6.32
C TYR A 45 17.32 6.76 -6.24
N ASP A 46 18.23 6.46 -7.16
CA ASP A 46 19.59 7.01 -7.19
C ASP A 46 19.63 8.52 -7.45
N LEU A 47 18.63 9.05 -8.16
CA LEU A 47 18.47 10.49 -8.39
C LEU A 47 17.99 11.26 -7.15
N GLY A 48 17.69 10.57 -6.05
CA GLY A 48 17.25 11.21 -4.81
C GLY A 48 15.89 11.89 -4.92
N VAL A 49 15.05 11.48 -5.88
CA VAL A 49 13.72 12.09 -6.14
C VAL A 49 12.81 12.02 -4.89
N PHE A 50 13.11 11.10 -3.97
CA PHE A 50 12.36 10.86 -2.75
C PHE A 50 13.06 11.37 -1.47
N ASP A 51 14.24 11.98 -1.58
CA ASP A 51 15.02 12.49 -0.44
C ASP A 51 14.54 13.86 0.04
N ASP A 52 13.96 14.67 -0.86
CA ASP A 52 13.42 15.99 -0.52
C ASP A 52 12.02 15.88 0.08
N THR A 53 11.92 16.20 1.37
CA THR A 53 10.67 16.24 2.15
C THR A 53 9.62 17.23 1.64
N ASP A 54 9.98 18.09 0.68
CA ASP A 54 9.10 19.14 0.16
C ASP A 54 8.30 18.74 -1.08
N ASN A 55 8.69 17.72 -1.86
CA ASN A 55 7.94 17.32 -3.05
C ASN A 55 8.28 15.89 -3.50
N ALA A 56 7.38 14.92 -3.28
CA ALA A 56 6.92 13.98 -4.31
C ALA A 56 5.90 12.97 -3.74
N LEU A 57 6.15 12.39 -2.56
CA LEU A 57 5.23 11.43 -1.94
C LEU A 57 5.29 11.52 -0.41
N PRO A 58 4.15 11.53 0.32
CA PRO A 58 4.10 11.65 1.77
C PRO A 58 4.51 10.36 2.52
N VAL A 59 5.25 9.45 1.88
CA VAL A 59 5.59 8.14 2.44
C VAL A 59 7.09 8.05 2.77
N PRO A 60 7.46 7.58 3.97
CA PRO A 60 8.86 7.35 4.31
C PRO A 60 9.51 6.31 3.40
N ILE A 61 10.70 6.63 2.87
CA ILE A 61 11.48 5.72 2.02
C ILE A 61 12.82 5.37 2.68
N SER A 62 13.39 6.28 3.47
CA SER A 62 14.61 6.03 4.24
C SER A 62 14.34 5.50 5.65
N ARG A 63 15.34 4.81 6.23
CA ARG A 63 15.25 4.30 7.61
C ARG A 63 14.98 5.43 8.61
N ASP A 64 15.69 6.54 8.46
CA ASP A 64 15.60 7.68 9.36
C ASP A 64 14.21 8.32 9.26
N GLN A 65 13.65 8.46 8.05
CA GLN A 65 12.27 8.94 7.87
C GLN A 65 11.24 8.03 8.55
N PHE A 66 11.43 6.70 8.48
CA PHE A 66 10.57 5.75 9.20
C PHE A 66 10.69 5.92 10.71
N GLU A 67 11.91 5.99 11.26
CA GLU A 67 12.15 6.16 12.69
C GLU A 67 11.57 7.48 13.20
N ASP A 68 11.85 8.58 12.50
CA ASP A 68 11.28 9.90 12.75
C ASP A 68 9.75 9.91 12.77
N THR A 69 9.13 9.18 11.83
CA THR A 69 7.67 9.13 11.72
C THR A 69 7.06 8.35 12.87
N VAL A 70 7.59 7.17 13.20
CA VAL A 70 7.04 6.34 14.29
C VAL A 70 7.28 6.96 15.66
N GLU A 71 8.38 7.70 15.87
CA GLU A 71 8.64 8.41 17.12
C GLU A 71 7.61 9.50 17.43
N ARG A 72 7.00 10.08 16.40
CA ARG A 72 5.96 11.11 16.54
C ARG A 72 4.56 10.53 16.78
N ILE A 73 4.38 9.22 16.59
CA ILE A 73 3.08 8.54 16.68
C ILE A 73 3.07 7.59 17.88
N PRO A 74 2.46 7.98 19.02
CA PRO A 74 2.33 7.10 20.17
C PRO A 74 1.66 5.77 19.78
N GLY A 75 2.24 4.66 20.24
CA GLY A 75 1.73 3.32 19.95
C GLY A 75 2.20 2.71 18.64
N LEU A 76 3.03 3.41 17.85
CA LEU A 76 3.65 2.88 16.63
C LEU A 76 5.16 2.65 16.84
N ARG A 77 5.71 1.56 16.30
CA ARG A 77 7.14 1.24 16.41
C ARG A 77 7.67 0.58 15.14
N LEU A 78 8.82 1.03 14.66
CA LEU A 78 9.56 0.36 13.58
C LEU A 78 10.21 -0.92 14.12
N ARG A 79 9.80 -2.08 13.60
CA ARG A 79 10.35 -3.39 13.98
C ARG A 79 11.43 -3.86 13.03
N ARG A 80 11.29 -3.58 11.73
CA ARG A 80 12.23 -3.99 10.70
C ARG A 80 12.24 -2.95 9.59
N TYR A 81 13.41 -2.71 9.04
CA TYR A 81 13.62 -1.97 7.81
C TYR A 81 14.67 -2.70 6.98
N ARG A 82 14.48 -2.75 5.66
CA ARG A 82 15.42 -3.36 4.72
C ARG A 82 15.32 -2.64 3.38
N VAL A 83 16.47 -2.37 2.79
CA VAL A 83 16.59 -2.01 1.37
C VAL A 83 17.25 -3.18 0.65
N ARG A 84 16.78 -3.45 -0.56
CA ARG A 84 17.39 -4.40 -1.49
C ARG A 84 17.43 -3.76 -2.86
N GLU A 85 18.60 -3.76 -3.46
CA GLU A 85 18.82 -3.29 -4.82
C GLU A 85 18.95 -4.52 -5.72
N ASP A 86 18.12 -4.60 -6.76
CA ASP A 86 18.22 -5.56 -7.84
C ASP A 86 18.34 -4.80 -9.18
N VAL A 87 18.51 -5.52 -10.28
CA VAL A 87 18.71 -4.88 -11.60
C VAL A 87 17.44 -4.10 -12.01
N GLY A 88 17.53 -2.77 -12.00
CA GLY A 88 16.46 -1.87 -12.42
C GLY A 88 15.39 -1.58 -11.36
N VAL A 89 15.51 -2.15 -10.15
CA VAL A 89 14.52 -1.95 -9.08
C VAL A 89 15.19 -1.89 -7.71
N VAL A 90 14.70 -0.99 -6.87
CA VAL A 90 15.00 -0.89 -5.45
C VAL A 90 13.76 -1.27 -4.66
N THR A 91 13.88 -2.31 -3.83
CA THR A 91 12.83 -2.73 -2.92
C THR A 91 13.12 -2.21 -1.52
N VAL A 92 12.24 -1.36 -1.01
CA VAL A 92 12.24 -0.90 0.37
C VAL A 92 11.16 -1.65 1.14
N SER A 93 11.51 -2.31 2.24
CA SER A 93 10.55 -3.04 3.08
C SER A 93 10.62 -2.57 4.52
N ALA A 94 9.47 -2.25 5.10
CA ALA A 94 9.33 -1.87 6.51
C ALA A 94 8.27 -2.73 7.19
N ARG A 95 8.50 -3.04 8.48
CA ARG A 95 7.51 -3.62 9.37
C ARG A 95 7.31 -2.70 10.55
N LEU A 96 6.09 -2.22 10.72
CA LEU A 96 5.66 -1.47 11.88
C LEU A 96 4.82 -2.37 12.79
N LEU A 97 4.91 -2.13 14.09
CA LEU A 97 3.98 -2.66 15.08
C LEU A 97 3.13 -1.51 15.57
N PHE A 98 1.82 -1.70 15.64
CA PHE A 98 0.88 -0.73 16.21
C PHE A 98 0.16 -1.33 17.41
N ASP A 99 -0.04 -0.52 18.44
CA ASP A 99 -0.72 -0.91 19.68
C ASP A 99 -2.25 -0.72 19.58
N SER A 100 -2.73 0.05 18.61
CA SER A 100 -4.15 0.29 18.34
C SER A 100 -4.42 0.73 16.90
N VAL A 101 -5.68 0.61 16.46
CA VAL A 101 -6.15 1.16 15.17
C VAL A 101 -5.97 2.68 15.11
N ASP A 102 -6.06 3.40 16.24
CA ASP A 102 -5.80 4.84 16.29
C ASP A 102 -4.35 5.19 15.94
N ALA A 103 -3.39 4.41 16.43
CA ALA A 103 -1.97 4.58 16.07
C ALA A 103 -1.74 4.30 14.57
N LEU A 104 -2.46 3.32 14.01
CA LEU A 104 -2.44 3.04 12.58
C LEU A 104 -3.09 4.17 11.77
N ASN A 105 -4.20 4.76 12.22
CA ASN A 105 -4.82 5.93 11.59
C ASN A 105 -3.87 7.14 11.56
N ALA A 106 -3.13 7.36 12.65
CA ALA A 106 -2.14 8.43 12.71
C ALA A 106 -1.02 8.26 11.68
N TRP A 107 -0.67 7.01 11.31
CA TRP A 107 0.28 6.71 10.23
C TRP A 107 -0.24 7.13 8.85
N TYR A 108 -1.53 6.93 8.56
CA TYR A 108 -2.15 7.34 7.29
C TYR A 108 -2.32 8.86 7.13
N GLY A 109 -1.88 9.67 8.11
CA GLY A 109 -1.27 10.97 7.80
C GLY A 109 -2.21 12.18 7.71
N GLY A 110 -3.19 12.36 8.59
CA GLY A 110 -3.91 13.64 8.56
C GLY A 110 -4.84 14.02 9.71
N GLY A 111 -5.01 13.17 10.73
CA GLY A 111 -5.99 13.43 11.80
C GLY A 111 -7.46 13.22 11.39
N SER A 112 -7.74 12.89 10.13
CA SER A 112 -9.02 12.32 9.68
C SER A 112 -8.99 10.80 9.79
N GLU A 113 -10.10 10.20 10.22
CA GLU A 113 -10.26 8.75 10.33
C GLU A 113 -10.18 8.10 8.93
N ALA A 114 -9.06 7.44 8.64
CA ALA A 114 -8.86 6.68 7.40
C ALA A 114 -9.37 5.25 7.55
N ILE A 115 -9.33 4.69 8.76
CA ILE A 115 -9.72 3.34 9.10
C ILE A 115 -10.69 3.40 10.27
N SER A 116 -11.84 2.74 10.15
CA SER A 116 -12.74 2.48 11.27
C SER A 116 -13.00 0.99 11.44
N VAL A 117 -13.11 0.56 12.69
CA VAL A 117 -13.42 -0.82 13.08
C VAL A 117 -14.65 -0.79 13.98
N THR A 118 -15.75 -1.36 13.51
CA THR A 118 -17.06 -1.31 14.18
C THR A 118 -17.54 -2.72 14.49
N ASP A 119 -17.92 -2.97 15.74
CA ASP A 119 -18.59 -4.20 16.15
C ASP A 119 -20.07 -4.16 15.70
N GLU A 120 -20.48 -5.10 14.84
CA GLU A 120 -21.85 -5.26 14.33
C GLU A 120 -22.57 -6.44 15.03
N GLY A 121 -22.06 -6.91 16.17
CA GLY A 121 -22.64 -7.98 16.98
C GLY A 121 -22.16 -9.38 16.57
N GLU A 122 -22.60 -9.86 15.40
CA GLU A 122 -22.17 -11.18 14.88
C GLU A 122 -20.90 -11.10 14.02
N SER A 123 -20.51 -9.89 13.62
CA SER A 123 -19.31 -9.62 12.80
C SER A 123 -18.66 -8.31 13.20
N THR A 124 -17.42 -8.11 12.80
CA THR A 124 -16.73 -6.81 12.86
C THR A 124 -16.58 -6.25 11.45
N LEU A 125 -16.90 -4.97 11.28
CA LEU A 125 -16.70 -4.22 10.03
C LEU A 125 -15.41 -3.39 10.11
N TRP A 126 -14.48 -3.66 9.21
CA TRP A 126 -13.40 -2.75 8.85
C TRP A 126 -13.80 -1.90 7.66
N ARG A 127 -13.63 -0.59 7.77
CA ARG A 127 -13.81 0.34 6.66
C ARG A 127 -12.57 1.20 6.53
N GLN A 128 -11.93 1.15 5.38
CA GLN A 128 -10.73 1.93 5.07
C GLN A 128 -10.98 2.85 3.88
N LEU A 129 -10.67 4.14 4.03
CA LEU A 129 -10.59 5.09 2.93
C LEU A 129 -9.39 4.71 2.05
N LEU A 130 -9.66 4.42 0.78
CA LEU A 130 -8.63 4.11 -0.20
C LEU A 130 -8.13 5.36 -0.89
N TYR A 131 -9.06 6.25 -1.23
CA TYR A 131 -8.78 7.59 -1.75
C TYR A 131 -9.98 8.51 -1.49
N PRO A 132 -9.76 9.80 -1.21
CA PRO A 132 -10.82 10.77 -0.90
C PRO A 132 -11.66 11.20 -2.12
N GLY A 133 -11.24 10.82 -3.33
CA GLY A 133 -11.77 11.39 -4.57
C GLY A 133 -11.27 12.82 -4.78
N GLY A 134 -11.94 13.59 -5.63
CA GLY A 134 -11.48 14.93 -6.00
C GLY A 134 -10.26 14.93 -6.92
N GLY A 135 -10.05 13.84 -7.65
CA GLY A 135 -9.09 13.76 -8.75
C GLY A 135 -9.32 14.86 -9.80
N GLY A 136 -8.32 15.09 -10.65
CA GLY A 136 -8.40 16.14 -11.66
C GLY A 136 -9.56 15.87 -12.63
N ALA A 137 -10.55 16.76 -12.68
CA ALA A 137 -11.56 16.69 -13.73
C ALA A 137 -10.97 17.20 -15.07
N GLY A 138 -11.30 16.53 -16.17
CA GLY A 138 -10.89 16.95 -17.51
C GLY A 138 -9.43 16.62 -17.86
N GLU A 139 -8.88 17.36 -18.83
CA GLU A 139 -7.62 17.05 -19.51
C GLU A 139 -6.41 16.89 -18.56
N VAL A 140 -6.38 17.63 -17.45
CA VAL A 140 -5.29 17.56 -16.46
C VAL A 140 -5.30 16.24 -15.70
N GLY A 141 -6.47 15.74 -15.29
CA GLY A 141 -6.57 14.44 -14.62
C GLY A 141 -6.26 13.28 -15.55
N THR A 142 -6.68 13.39 -16.81
CA THR A 142 -6.33 12.40 -17.84
C THR A 142 -4.82 12.37 -18.09
N ALA A 143 -4.18 13.52 -18.30
CA ALA A 143 -2.74 13.60 -18.51
C ALA A 143 -1.94 13.07 -17.31
N LEU A 144 -2.40 13.36 -16.09
CA LEU A 144 -1.80 12.82 -14.86
C LEU A 144 -1.99 11.30 -14.78
N GLY A 145 -3.21 10.79 -15.02
CA GLY A 145 -3.49 9.36 -15.05
C GLY A 145 -2.62 8.60 -16.06
N ASP A 146 -2.46 9.15 -17.27
CA ASP A 146 -1.60 8.58 -18.30
C ASP A 146 -0.13 8.50 -17.87
N SER A 147 0.36 9.50 -17.13
CA SER A 147 1.73 9.48 -16.59
C SER A 147 1.94 8.47 -15.45
N LEU A 148 0.84 8.02 -14.83
CA LEU A 148 0.82 7.10 -13.69
C LEU A 148 0.45 5.66 -14.11
N GLN A 149 0.39 5.38 -15.42
CA GLN A 149 0.13 4.03 -15.91
C GLN A 149 1.19 3.04 -15.41
N GLY A 150 0.73 1.88 -14.91
CA GLY A 150 1.59 0.84 -14.36
C GLY A 150 1.95 1.01 -12.88
N TYR A 151 1.54 2.11 -12.25
CA TYR A 151 1.67 2.31 -10.81
C TYR A 151 0.46 1.74 -10.07
N ARG A 152 0.72 1.01 -9.00
CA ARG A 152 -0.31 0.27 -8.26
C ARG A 152 -0.09 0.27 -6.76
N ILE A 153 -1.20 0.29 -6.03
CA ILE A 153 -1.24 0.13 -4.58
C ILE A 153 -2.07 -1.11 -4.27
N SER A 154 -1.48 -2.05 -3.55
CA SER A 154 -2.15 -3.25 -3.05
C SER A 154 -2.37 -3.13 -1.55
N TYR A 155 -3.56 -3.48 -1.09
CA TYR A 155 -3.86 -3.65 0.32
C TYR A 155 -4.25 -5.09 0.59
N ARG A 156 -3.79 -5.62 1.72
CA ARG A 156 -4.17 -6.91 2.26
C ARG A 156 -4.47 -6.76 3.74
N LEU A 157 -5.60 -7.29 4.18
CA LEU A 157 -6.03 -7.31 5.58
C LEU A 157 -6.17 -8.76 6.03
N GLU A 158 -5.49 -9.09 7.11
CA GLU A 158 -5.56 -10.38 7.81
C GLU A 158 -6.22 -10.12 9.19
N PRO A 159 -7.55 -10.25 9.29
CA PRO A 159 -8.26 -9.97 10.53
C PRO A 159 -8.14 -11.11 11.56
N PRO A 160 -8.61 -10.89 12.81
CA PRO A 160 -8.48 -11.88 13.88
C PRO A 160 -9.30 -13.18 13.70
N SER A 161 -10.27 -13.19 12.78
CA SER A 161 -11.06 -14.36 12.36
C SER A 161 -11.21 -14.39 10.85
N GLY A 162 -11.81 -15.47 10.33
CA GLY A 162 -11.99 -15.63 8.88
C GLY A 162 -12.87 -14.55 8.28
N VAL A 163 -12.50 -14.07 7.10
CA VAL A 163 -13.24 -13.05 6.35
C VAL A 163 -14.57 -13.62 5.86
N ILE A 164 -15.66 -12.93 6.18
CA ILE A 164 -17.03 -13.24 5.76
C ILE A 164 -17.34 -12.56 4.43
N SER A 165 -16.96 -11.28 4.27
CA SER A 165 -17.15 -10.54 3.02
C SER A 165 -16.10 -9.45 2.82
N ALA A 166 -15.86 -9.10 1.57
CA ALA A 166 -15.06 -7.94 1.15
C ALA A 166 -15.86 -7.18 0.07
N GLY A 167 -15.96 -5.86 0.21
CA GLY A 167 -16.76 -5.02 -0.69
C GLY A 167 -16.17 -4.94 -2.09
N ILE A 168 -14.98 -4.35 -2.20
CA ILE A 168 -14.17 -4.37 -3.43
C ILE A 168 -12.94 -5.27 -3.24
N GLY A 169 -12.43 -5.81 -4.35
CA GLY A 169 -11.33 -6.78 -4.34
C GLY A 169 -11.81 -8.22 -4.12
N GLY A 170 -11.08 -9.00 -3.32
CA GLY A 170 -11.34 -10.43 -3.12
C GLY A 170 -10.95 -10.95 -1.75
N ILE A 171 -11.28 -12.22 -1.51
CA ILE A 171 -10.93 -12.98 -0.30
C ILE A 171 -9.95 -14.09 -0.71
N SER A 172 -8.93 -14.35 0.11
CA SER A 172 -7.99 -15.46 -0.15
C SER A 172 -8.68 -16.81 -0.11
N ASP A 173 -8.13 -17.81 -0.82
CA ASP A 173 -8.69 -19.16 -0.91
C ASP A 173 -8.89 -19.85 0.45
N ASP A 174 -8.07 -19.49 1.45
CA ASP A 174 -8.17 -20.02 2.82
C ASP A 174 -9.13 -19.22 3.72
N GLY A 175 -9.76 -18.17 3.20
CA GLY A 175 -10.70 -17.32 3.91
C GLY A 175 -10.07 -16.46 5.01
N LYS A 176 -8.74 -16.34 5.08
CA LYS A 176 -8.05 -15.64 6.18
C LYS A 176 -7.71 -14.19 5.88
N ALA A 177 -7.85 -13.75 4.63
CA ALA A 177 -7.49 -12.40 4.24
C ALA A 177 -8.42 -11.83 3.18
N ALA A 178 -8.59 -10.52 3.23
CA ALA A 178 -9.15 -9.75 2.13
C ALA A 178 -8.02 -9.01 1.42
N PHE A 179 -8.16 -8.76 0.13
CA PHE A 179 -7.21 -7.95 -0.64
C PHE A 179 -7.92 -7.07 -1.66
N VAL A 180 -7.31 -5.94 -1.99
CA VAL A 180 -7.72 -5.04 -3.08
C VAL A 180 -6.48 -4.45 -3.73
N GLU A 181 -6.51 -4.29 -5.05
CA GLU A 181 -5.47 -3.60 -5.83
C GLU A 181 -6.12 -2.41 -6.54
N ILE A 182 -5.43 -1.27 -6.54
CA ILE A 182 -5.91 0.00 -7.09
C ILE A 182 -4.78 0.61 -7.92
N SER A 183 -5.08 1.09 -9.12
CA SER A 183 -4.09 1.83 -9.92
C SER A 183 -4.03 3.30 -9.48
N LEU A 184 -2.85 3.92 -9.60
CA LEU A 184 -2.76 5.37 -9.36
C LEU A 184 -3.55 6.19 -10.38
N GLU A 185 -3.77 5.65 -11.58
CA GLU A 185 -4.65 6.23 -12.60
C GLU A 185 -6.09 6.33 -12.10
N GLU A 186 -6.63 5.27 -11.50
CA GLU A 186 -7.96 5.26 -10.91
C GLU A 186 -8.08 6.33 -9.81
N ILE A 187 -7.07 6.43 -8.94
CA ILE A 187 -7.03 7.45 -7.89
C ILE A 187 -7.00 8.86 -8.49
N ALA A 188 -6.18 9.10 -9.51
CA ALA A 188 -6.00 10.41 -10.12
C ALA A 188 -7.25 10.92 -10.84
N THR A 189 -8.11 10.01 -11.31
CA THR A 189 -9.33 10.31 -12.07
C THR A 189 -10.62 10.15 -11.24
N ALA A 190 -10.52 9.66 -10.00
CA ALA A 190 -11.66 9.43 -9.13
C ALA A 190 -12.34 10.73 -8.69
N GLU A 191 -13.60 10.91 -9.06
CA GLU A 191 -14.41 12.05 -8.62
C GLU A 191 -14.95 11.88 -7.19
N ALA A 192 -15.23 10.64 -6.78
CA ALA A 192 -15.84 10.30 -5.50
C ALA A 192 -14.87 9.52 -4.60
N PRO A 193 -15.00 9.62 -3.26
CA PRO A 193 -14.23 8.81 -2.35
C PRO A 193 -14.55 7.32 -2.50
N SER A 194 -13.53 6.48 -2.34
CA SER A 194 -13.67 5.03 -2.34
C SER A 194 -13.25 4.46 -0.99
N TYR A 195 -14.04 3.48 -0.54
CA TYR A 195 -13.85 2.79 0.72
C TYR A 195 -13.74 1.29 0.47
N TRP A 196 -12.81 0.66 1.18
CA TRP A 196 -12.71 -0.78 1.27
C TRP A 196 -13.37 -1.26 2.56
N GLU A 197 -14.44 -2.04 2.40
CA GLU A 197 -15.18 -2.64 3.51
C GLU A 197 -14.88 -4.13 3.61
N VAL A 198 -14.51 -4.61 4.80
CA VAL A 198 -14.23 -6.03 5.08
C VAL A 198 -14.96 -6.43 6.35
N ARG A 199 -15.62 -7.59 6.33
CA ARG A 199 -16.29 -8.17 7.51
C ARG A 199 -15.67 -9.51 7.89
N TRP A 200 -15.52 -9.76 9.19
CA TRP A 200 -15.05 -11.04 9.77
C TRP A 200 -15.74 -11.37 11.08
#